data_AF-A0A4R1PQQ5-F1
#
_entry.id   AF-A0A4R1PQQ5-F1
#
_cell.length_a   1.000
_cell.length_b   1.000
_cell.length_c   1.000
_cell.angle_alpha   90.00
_cell.angle_beta   90.00
_cell.angle_gamma   90.00
#
_symmetry.space_group_name_H-M   'P 1'
#
loop_
_entity.id
_entity.type
_entity.pdbx_description
1 polymer ?
#
loop_
_entity_poly.entity_id
_entity_poly.type
_entity_poly.pdbx_seq_one_letter_code
_entity_poly.pdbx_strand_id
1 'polypeptide(L)'
;MATYPGLQEYFGEGGCYRIGYTGDQPTIDVYLRSVPAFELSGSGQLILPEPSKRSYPDIQFMIDEDTSNWSIVSFTAQSFGLTGVNEFLAELLQRDRDLTQVDELLPELQSLLRQPHSVWGQYSTELDSKYTQSRLHNVWLDYHPGI
;
A
#
# COMPACT_ATOMS: atom_id res chain seq x y z
N MET A 1 -22.97 -10.67 4.76
CA MET A 1 -21.95 -9.62 4.88
C MET A 1 -22.36 -8.51 3.94
N ALA A 2 -22.46 -7.27 4.44
CA ALA A 2 -22.68 -6.13 3.56
C ALA A 2 -21.32 -5.74 2.97
N THR A 3 -21.29 -5.41 1.68
CA THR A 3 -20.10 -4.85 1.04
C THR A 3 -20.09 -3.35 1.30
N TYR A 4 -18.93 -2.76 1.59
CA TYR A 4 -18.80 -1.31 1.71
C TYR A 4 -19.43 -0.64 0.47
N PRO A 5 -20.34 0.34 0.61
CA PRO A 5 -21.10 0.86 -0.54
C PRO A 5 -20.31 1.84 -1.42
N GLY A 6 -19.15 2.31 -0.95
CA GLY A 6 -18.34 3.31 -1.65
C GLY A 6 -17.28 2.73 -2.60
N LEU A 7 -16.31 3.58 -2.97
CA LEU A 7 -15.23 3.23 -3.89
C LEU A 7 -14.32 2.15 -3.29
N GLN A 8 -14.29 0.98 -3.93
CA GLN A 8 -13.54 -0.19 -3.44
C GLN A 8 -12.03 -0.10 -3.67
N GLU A 9 -11.58 0.66 -4.66
CA GLU A 9 -10.17 0.76 -4.99
C GLU A 9 -9.83 2.11 -5.60
N TYR A 10 -8.60 2.56 -5.38
CA TYR A 10 -8.09 3.79 -5.96
C TYR A 10 -6.62 3.63 -6.34
N PHE A 11 -6.26 4.15 -7.50
CA PHE A 11 -4.90 4.14 -8.02
C PHE A 11 -4.39 5.57 -8.21
N GLY A 12 -3.28 5.90 -7.57
CA GLY A 12 -2.56 7.16 -7.72
C GLY A 12 -1.09 6.94 -8.07
N GLU A 13 -0.37 8.04 -8.27
CA GLU A 13 1.08 7.98 -8.55
C GLU A 13 1.86 7.39 -7.37
N GLY A 14 1.44 7.73 -6.15
CA GLY A 14 2.03 7.30 -4.89
C GLY A 14 1.80 5.83 -4.54
N GLY A 15 0.86 5.16 -5.20
CA GLY A 15 0.42 3.81 -4.82
C GLY A 15 -1.08 3.61 -5.03
N CYS A 16 -1.67 2.68 -4.28
CA CYS A 16 -3.10 2.42 -4.32
C CYS A 16 -3.64 1.97 -2.96
N TYR A 17 -4.96 2.02 -2.80
CA TYR A 17 -5.63 1.28 -1.75
C TYR A 17 -6.71 0.37 -2.33
N ARG A 18 -7.07 -0.68 -1.58
CA ARG A 18 -8.16 -1.59 -1.86
C ARG A 18 -8.96 -1.83 -0.59
N ILE A 19 -10.27 -1.87 -0.70
CA ILE A 19 -11.17 -2.29 0.37
C ILE A 19 -11.46 -3.76 0.15
N GLY A 20 -11.20 -4.56 1.18
CA GLY A 20 -11.30 -6.01 1.12
C GLY A 20 -11.74 -6.59 2.45
N TYR A 21 -11.46 -7.87 2.63
CA TYR A 21 -11.76 -8.58 3.87
C TYR A 21 -10.56 -9.44 4.28
N THR A 22 -10.22 -9.38 5.56
CA THR A 22 -9.30 -10.33 6.20
C THR A 22 -10.13 -11.24 7.10
N GLY A 23 -10.44 -12.44 6.60
CA GLY A 23 -11.46 -13.30 7.23
C GLY A 23 -12.83 -12.65 7.10
N ASP A 24 -13.51 -12.42 8.23
CA ASP A 24 -14.81 -11.77 8.28
C ASP A 24 -14.72 -10.23 8.51
N GLN A 25 -13.51 -9.69 8.72
CA GLN A 25 -13.32 -8.28 9.03
C GLN A 25 -13.06 -7.46 7.75
N PRO A 26 -13.81 -6.38 7.50
CA PRO A 26 -13.50 -5.46 6.40
C PRO A 26 -12.20 -4.69 6.68
N THR A 27 -11.39 -4.49 5.63
CA THR A 27 -10.09 -3.80 5.73
C THR A 27 -9.89 -2.80 4.59
N ILE A 28 -9.11 -1.75 4.86
CA ILE A 28 -8.53 -0.87 3.83
C ILE A 28 -7.04 -1.19 3.77
N ASP A 29 -6.64 -1.78 2.65
CA ASP A 29 -5.28 -2.22 2.39
C ASP A 29 -4.58 -1.18 1.50
N VAL A 30 -3.51 -0.56 1.99
CA VAL A 30 -2.74 0.48 1.29
C VAL A 30 -1.41 -0.09 0.82
N TYR A 31 -1.06 0.24 -0.43
CA TYR A 31 0.11 -0.24 -1.15
C TYR A 31 0.86 0.97 -1.71
N LEU A 32 1.96 1.36 -1.07
CA LEU A 32 2.82 2.47 -1.48
C LEU A 32 3.87 2.05 -2.51
N ARG A 33 4.06 2.85 -3.56
CA ARG A 33 5.04 2.53 -4.62
C ARG A 33 6.47 2.49 -4.09
N SER A 34 6.79 3.26 -3.05
CA SER A 34 8.12 3.30 -2.44
C SER A 34 8.55 2.00 -1.76
N VAL A 35 7.64 1.07 -1.49
CA VAL A 35 7.97 -0.18 -0.81
C VAL A 35 8.28 -1.28 -1.84
N PRO A 36 9.54 -1.76 -1.92
CA PRO A 36 9.87 -2.87 -2.77
C PRO A 36 9.35 -4.18 -2.15
N ALA A 37 8.39 -4.83 -2.81
CA ALA A 37 7.91 -6.15 -2.42
C ALA A 37 8.20 -7.13 -3.56
N PHE A 38 9.12 -8.04 -3.34
CA PHE A 38 9.43 -9.07 -4.33
C PHE A 38 8.53 -10.28 -4.12
N GLU A 39 7.88 -10.75 -5.18
CA GLU A 39 6.94 -11.87 -5.15
C GLU A 39 7.33 -12.93 -6.18
N LEU A 40 7.06 -14.20 -5.89
CA LEU A 40 7.21 -15.27 -6.88
C LEU A 40 6.02 -15.25 -7.83
N SER A 41 6.29 -15.06 -9.11
CA SER A 41 5.31 -15.24 -10.17
C SER A 41 4.86 -16.70 -10.30
N GLY A 42 3.75 -16.94 -11.00
CA GLY A 42 3.25 -18.30 -11.27
C GLY A 42 4.23 -19.19 -12.05
N SER A 43 5.25 -18.62 -12.70
CA SER A 43 6.36 -19.33 -13.35
C SER A 43 7.58 -19.54 -12.44
N GLY A 44 7.51 -19.16 -11.16
CA GLY A 44 8.60 -19.30 -10.19
C GLY A 44 9.69 -18.23 -10.27
N GLN A 45 9.51 -17.19 -11.10
CA GLN A 45 10.44 -16.07 -11.20
C GLN A 45 10.13 -15.02 -10.13
N LEU A 46 11.16 -14.44 -9.52
CA LEU A 46 11.02 -13.32 -8.60
C LEU A 46 10.72 -12.03 -9.39
N ILE A 47 9.58 -11.43 -9.12
CA ILE A 47 9.13 -10.19 -9.76
C ILE A 47 8.97 -9.09 -8.72
N LEU A 48 9.01 -7.84 -9.17
CA LEU A 48 8.57 -6.67 -8.41
C LEU A 48 7.22 -6.25 -9.02
N PRO A 49 6.08 -6.65 -8.44
CA PRO A 49 4.78 -6.30 -8.98
C PRO A 49 4.47 -4.82 -8.78
N GLU A 50 3.65 -4.27 -9.66
CA GLU A 50 3.01 -2.97 -9.41
C GLU A 50 2.21 -3.01 -8.09
N PRO A 51 2.09 -1.89 -7.35
CA PRO A 51 1.39 -1.85 -6.07
C PRO A 51 0.02 -2.52 -6.07
N SER A 52 -0.76 -2.34 -7.15
CA SER A 52 -2.10 -2.90 -7.34
C SER A 52 -2.17 -4.42 -7.45
N LYS A 53 -1.04 -5.06 -7.73
CA LYS A 53 -0.92 -6.51 -7.95
C LYS A 53 -0.24 -7.21 -6.77
N ARG A 54 0.14 -6.48 -5.73
CA ARG A 54 0.79 -7.04 -4.56
C ARG A 54 -0.19 -7.83 -3.70
N SER A 55 0.35 -8.88 -3.07
CA SER A 55 -0.36 -9.76 -2.16
C SER A 55 -0.47 -9.15 -0.76
N TYR A 56 0.58 -8.45 -0.31
CA TYR A 56 0.68 -7.94 1.06
C TYR A 56 0.63 -6.39 1.10
N PRO A 57 -0.25 -5.79 1.92
CA PRO A 57 -0.29 -4.34 2.09
C PRO A 57 0.88 -3.83 2.92
N ASP A 58 1.19 -2.54 2.73
CA ASP A 58 2.18 -1.82 3.53
C ASP A 58 1.56 -1.24 4.80
N ILE A 59 0.29 -0.84 4.71
CA ILE A 59 -0.54 -0.36 5.80
C ILE A 59 -1.92 -1.00 5.64
N GLN A 60 -2.50 -1.49 6.72
CA GLN A 60 -3.85 -2.05 6.76
C GLN A 60 -4.65 -1.37 7.87
N PHE A 61 -5.81 -0.82 7.51
CA PHE A 61 -6.79 -0.32 8.47
C PHE A 61 -7.88 -1.37 8.67
N MET A 62 -8.19 -1.70 9.92
CA MET A 62 -9.30 -2.58 10.25
C MET A 62 -10.56 -1.74 10.46
N ILE A 63 -11.63 -2.11 9.77
CA ILE A 63 -12.93 -1.44 9.85
C ILE A 63 -13.88 -2.29 10.68
N ASP A 64 -14.58 -1.69 11.64
CA ASP A 64 -15.75 -2.27 12.29
C ASP A 64 -17.03 -1.81 11.58
N GLU A 65 -17.88 -2.78 11.25
CA GLU A 65 -19.15 -2.59 10.53
C GLU A 65 -20.28 -2.70 11.55
N ASP A 66 -20.78 -1.57 12.04
CA ASP A 66 -22.09 -1.51 12.69
C ASP A 66 -23.13 -1.15 11.63
N THR A 67 -24.35 -1.65 11.78
CA THR A 67 -25.55 -1.57 10.94
C THR A 67 -25.77 -0.32 10.07
N SER A 68 -25.14 0.83 10.36
CA SER A 68 -25.14 2.02 9.50
C SER A 68 -23.85 2.84 9.55
N ASN A 69 -22.78 2.35 10.20
CA ASN A 69 -21.55 3.11 10.42
C ASN A 69 -20.31 2.25 10.20
N TRP A 70 -19.35 2.77 9.44
CA TRP A 70 -18.08 2.11 9.13
C TRP A 70 -16.97 2.89 9.83
N SER A 71 -16.46 2.34 10.93
CA SER A 71 -15.45 3.00 11.75
C SER A 71 -14.12 2.26 11.71
N ILE A 72 -13.03 3.01 11.63
CA ILE A 72 -11.70 2.44 11.79
C ILE A 72 -11.47 2.14 13.26
N VAL A 73 -11.12 0.91 13.58
CA VAL A 73 -10.85 0.48 14.97
C VAL A 73 -9.37 0.33 15.26
N SER A 74 -8.55 0.17 14.23
CA SER A 74 -7.09 0.14 14.35
C SER A 74 -6.43 0.18 12.97
N PHE A 75 -5.12 0.36 12.96
CA PHE A 75 -4.30 0.14 11.78
C PHE A 75 -2.99 -0.56 12.14
N THR A 76 -2.41 -1.24 11.16
CA THR A 76 -1.07 -1.85 11.24
C THR A 76 -0.25 -1.37 10.05
N ALA A 77 1.00 -0.99 10.27
CA ALA A 77 1.95 -0.65 9.21
C ALA A 77 3.04 -1.73 9.13
N GLN A 78 2.86 -2.72 8.24
CA GLN A 78 3.78 -3.85 8.09
C GLN A 78 5.17 -3.40 7.65
N SER A 79 5.21 -2.36 6.82
CA SER A 79 6.42 -1.81 6.22
C SER A 79 6.96 -0.60 7.00
N PHE A 80 6.61 -0.46 8.28
CA PHE A 80 7.07 0.63 9.15
C PHE A 80 8.60 0.66 9.25
N GLY A 81 9.18 1.86 9.28
CA GLY A 81 10.63 2.06 9.25
C GLY A 81 11.19 2.35 7.86
N LEU A 82 10.44 2.05 6.79
CA LEU A 82 10.77 2.56 5.45
C LEU A 82 10.38 4.03 5.34
N THR A 83 11.28 4.86 4.80
CA THR A 83 11.10 6.32 4.71
C THR A 83 9.76 6.70 4.09
N GLY A 84 9.39 6.09 2.96
CA GLY A 84 8.10 6.39 2.31
C GLY A 84 6.89 6.08 3.19
N VAL A 85 6.91 4.98 3.94
CA VAL A 85 5.80 4.60 4.84
C VAL A 85 5.72 5.56 6.03
N ASN A 86 6.86 5.92 6.61
CA ASN A 86 6.91 6.85 7.74
C ASN A 86 6.40 8.24 7.36
N GLU A 87 6.87 8.78 6.23
CA GLU A 87 6.42 10.10 5.73
C GLU A 87 4.93 10.07 5.36
N PHE A 88 4.45 8.98 4.74
CA PHE A 88 3.03 8.83 4.41
C PHE A 88 2.15 8.85 5.66
N LEU A 89 2.52 8.07 6.70
CA LEU A 89 1.77 8.04 7.96
C LEU A 89 1.84 9.37 8.70
N ALA A 90 3.00 10.04 8.68
CA ALA A 90 3.17 11.36 9.30
C ALA A 90 2.26 12.41 8.64
N GLU A 91 2.17 12.40 7.32
CA GLU A 91 1.27 13.29 6.56
C GLU A 91 -0.20 12.95 6.78
N LEU A 92 -0.55 11.66 6.81
CA LEU A 92 -1.91 11.21 7.09
C LEU A 92 -2.39 11.65 8.48
N LEU A 93 -1.58 11.41 9.51
CA LEU A 93 -1.89 11.77 10.90
C LEU A 93 -1.91 13.29 11.15
N GLN A 94 -1.26 14.07 10.29
CA GLN A 94 -1.36 15.54 10.34
C GLN A 94 -2.71 16.05 9.79
N ARG A 95 -3.27 15.37 8.79
CA ARG A 95 -4.53 15.74 8.11
C ARG A 95 -5.76 15.24 8.87
N ASP A 96 -5.69 13.99 9.32
CA ASP A 96 -6.71 13.35 10.12
C ASP A 96 -6.05 12.76 11.37
N ARG A 97 -6.29 13.42 12.51
CA ARG A 97 -5.69 13.02 13.79
C ARG A 97 -6.42 11.87 14.45
N ASP A 98 -7.70 11.70 14.13
CA ASP A 98 -8.56 10.76 14.84
C ASP A 98 -8.74 9.47 14.04
N LEU A 99 -8.57 9.50 12.71
CA LEU A 99 -8.61 8.34 11.80
C LEU A 99 -9.78 7.40 12.12
N THR A 100 -10.94 7.91 12.55
CA THR A 100 -12.02 7.06 13.08
C THR A 100 -13.09 6.75 12.05
N GLN A 101 -13.25 7.57 11.01
CA GLN A 101 -14.32 7.44 10.03
C GLN A 101 -13.75 7.04 8.66
N VAL A 102 -14.31 5.98 8.06
CA VAL A 102 -13.89 5.53 6.72
C VAL A 102 -14.12 6.62 5.67
N ASP A 103 -15.27 7.30 5.73
CA ASP A 103 -15.64 8.32 4.74
C ASP A 103 -14.77 9.58 4.80
N GLU A 104 -14.08 9.81 5.92
CA GLU A 104 -13.10 10.89 6.08
C GLU A 104 -11.69 10.42 5.68
N LEU A 105 -11.34 9.18 6.03
CA LEU A 105 -10.05 8.58 5.70
C LEU A 105 -9.85 8.41 4.18
N LEU A 106 -10.86 7.93 3.45
CA LEU A 106 -10.72 7.62 2.03
C LEU A 106 -10.32 8.85 1.17
N PRO A 107 -10.97 10.03 1.31
CA PRO A 107 -10.53 11.25 0.63
C PRO A 107 -9.08 11.63 0.94
N GLU A 108 -8.64 11.47 2.18
CA GLU A 108 -7.25 11.80 2.57
C GLU A 108 -6.24 10.82 1.98
N LEU A 109 -6.55 9.52 1.98
CA LEU A 109 -5.75 8.51 1.29
C LEU A 109 -5.66 8.83 -0.22
N GLN A 110 -6.77 9.17 -0.88
CA GLN A 110 -6.76 9.54 -2.29
C GLN A 110 -5.92 10.78 -2.56
N SER A 111 -6.03 11.79 -1.70
CA SER A 111 -5.25 13.02 -1.75
C SER A 111 -3.76 12.74 -1.66
N LEU A 112 -3.32 11.95 -0.67
CA LEU A 112 -1.92 11.57 -0.47
C LEU A 112 -1.39 10.70 -1.62
N LEU A 113 -2.16 9.71 -2.07
CA LEU A 113 -1.75 8.80 -3.14
C LEU A 113 -1.70 9.50 -4.51
N ARG A 114 -2.41 10.62 -4.71
CA ARG A 114 -2.33 11.42 -5.93
C ARG A 114 -1.10 12.33 -5.98
N GLN A 115 -0.44 12.59 -4.86
CA GLN A 115 0.62 13.60 -4.82
C GLN A 115 1.77 13.24 -5.77
N PRO A 116 2.06 14.11 -6.75
CA PRO A 116 3.18 13.89 -7.64
C PRO A 116 4.48 14.06 -6.87
N HIS A 117 5.47 13.24 -7.22
CA HIS A 117 6.82 13.29 -6.65
C HIS A 117 6.91 13.12 -5.12
N SER A 118 5.92 12.49 -4.49
CA SER A 118 5.98 12.18 -3.06
C SER A 118 7.06 11.13 -2.75
N VAL A 119 7.58 11.16 -1.53
CA VAL A 119 8.58 10.19 -1.05
C VAL A 119 8.03 8.76 -1.06
N TRP A 120 6.73 8.59 -0.76
CA TRP A 120 6.06 7.29 -0.85
C TRP A 120 5.71 6.84 -2.27
N GLY A 121 5.82 7.74 -3.25
CA GLY A 121 5.59 7.46 -4.66
C GLY A 121 6.83 7.07 -5.45
N GLN A 122 8.00 6.98 -4.82
CA GLN A 122 9.26 6.73 -5.51
C GLN A 122 10.03 5.62 -4.81
N TYR A 123 10.61 4.70 -5.59
CA TYR A 123 11.64 3.82 -5.07
C TYR A 123 12.85 4.64 -4.61
N SER A 124 13.65 4.07 -3.71
CA SER A 124 14.98 4.64 -3.46
C SER A 124 15.75 4.68 -4.78
N THR A 125 16.52 5.73 -5.01
CA THR A 125 17.30 5.96 -6.23
C THR A 125 18.22 4.78 -6.57
N GLU A 126 18.72 4.09 -5.54
CA GLU A 126 19.55 2.90 -5.69
C GLU A 126 18.76 1.68 -6.21
N LEU A 127 17.56 1.45 -5.68
CA LEU A 127 16.71 0.33 -6.09
C LEU A 127 16.13 0.56 -7.48
N ASP A 128 15.72 1.79 -7.80
CA ASP A 128 15.23 2.17 -9.12
C ASP A 128 16.30 1.95 -10.20
N SER A 129 17.55 2.32 -9.91
CA SER A 129 18.69 2.12 -10.80
C SER A 129 18.99 0.64 -11.03
N LYS A 130 19.04 -0.17 -9.95
CA LYS A 130 19.31 -1.62 -10.05
C LYS A 130 18.18 -2.35 -10.77
N TYR A 131 16.93 -2.03 -10.45
CA TYR A 131 15.76 -2.65 -11.09
C TYR A 131 15.67 -2.29 -12.57
N THR A 132 15.87 -1.02 -12.95
CA THR A 132 15.86 -0.58 -14.34
C THR A 132 16.96 -1.29 -15.15
N GLN A 133 18.17 -1.41 -14.61
CA GLN A 133 19.25 -2.17 -15.23
C GLN A 133 18.91 -3.65 -15.38
N SER A 134 18.41 -4.31 -14.34
CA SER A 134 17.96 -5.71 -14.39
C SER A 134 16.88 -5.95 -15.44
N ARG A 135 15.90 -5.04 -15.56
CA ARG A 135 14.81 -5.11 -16.54
C ARG A 135 15.32 -4.96 -17.98
N LEU A 136 16.29 -4.07 -18.22
CA LEU A 136 16.90 -3.85 -19.54
C LEU A 136 17.73 -5.05 -20.01
N HIS A 137 18.32 -5.80 -19.08
CA HIS A 137 19.18 -6.94 -19.40
C HIS A 137 18.46 -8.30 -19.33
N ASN A 138 17.16 -8.34 -19.03
CA ASN A 138 16.40 -9.59 -18.79
C ASN A 138 17.03 -10.49 -17.71
N VAL A 139 17.86 -9.89 -16.85
CA VAL A 139 18.48 -10.54 -15.69
C VAL A 139 17.60 -10.18 -14.52
N TRP A 140 16.59 -11.00 -14.26
CA TRP A 140 15.84 -10.96 -13.02
C TRP A 140 16.85 -11.14 -11.87
N LEU A 141 16.66 -10.39 -10.78
CA LEU A 141 17.54 -10.50 -9.62
C LEU A 141 17.52 -11.96 -9.15
N ASP A 142 18.57 -12.71 -9.48
CA ASP A 142 18.81 -14.04 -8.92
C ASP A 142 19.00 -13.82 -7.42
N TYR A 143 17.91 -14.02 -6.69
CA TYR A 143 17.93 -14.01 -5.24
C TYR A 143 18.75 -15.23 -4.80
N HIS A 144 20.00 -14.97 -4.44
CA HIS A 144 20.77 -15.89 -3.64
C HIS A 144 20.43 -15.60 -2.17
N PRO A 145 19.68 -16.48 -1.47
CA PRO A 145 19.56 -16.39 -0.02
C PRO A 145 20.94 -16.69 0.58
N GLY A 146 21.72 -15.63 0.76
CA GLY A 146 22.99 -15.67 1.46
C GLY A 146 22.81 -15.06 2.85
N ILE A 147 22.80 -15.96 3.85
CA ILE A 147 22.76 -15.77 5.32
C ILE A 147 21.39 -16.05 5.95
#